data_AF-A0A1E3RV25-F1
#
_entry.id   AF-A0A1E3RV25-F1
#
_cell.length_a   1.000
_cell.length_b   1.000
_cell.length_c   1.000
_cell.angle_alpha   90.00
_cell.angle_beta   90.00
_cell.angle_gamma   90.00
#
_symmetry.space_group_name_H-M   'P 1'
#
loop_
_entity.id
_entity.type
_entity.pdbx_description
1 polymer ?
#
loop_
_entity_poly.entity_id
_entity_poly.type
_entity_poly.pdbx_seq_one_letter_code
_entity_poly.pdbx_strand_id
1 'polypeptide(L)'
;MELLERADDEAATARINAAAWNFLADMSVGAWNAAFSRLHPDLQTSCGSAERLERVVEGAGERPQSWTLREPSVRKHTGLITGSVERADGTPGIVEFSMDLSDGGWRIWAWSAGNRELCLEQDD
;
A
#
# COMPACT_ATOMS: atom_id res chain seq x y z
N MET A 1 -21.40 -17.76 -16.60
CA MET A 1 -20.94 -17.40 -15.24
C MET A 1 -19.54 -16.80 -15.31
N GLU A 2 -18.61 -17.41 -16.06
CA GLU A 2 -17.24 -16.91 -16.28
C GLU A 2 -17.10 -15.48 -16.84
N LEU A 3 -18.05 -14.97 -17.65
CA LEU A 3 -17.97 -13.61 -18.20
C LEU A 3 -18.28 -12.53 -17.17
N LEU A 4 -19.13 -12.82 -16.17
CA LEU A 4 -19.45 -11.89 -15.09
C LEU A 4 -18.30 -11.82 -14.10
N GLU A 5 -17.72 -12.98 -13.73
CA GLU A 5 -16.56 -13.06 -12.84
C GLU A 5 -15.35 -12.32 -13.40
N ARG A 6 -15.08 -12.40 -14.71
CA ARG A 6 -13.98 -11.66 -15.36
C ARG A 6 -14.17 -10.14 -15.36
N ALA A 7 -15.39 -9.66 -15.56
CA ALA A 7 -15.68 -8.22 -15.55
C ALA A 7 -15.58 -7.64 -14.13
N ASP A 8 -15.99 -8.41 -13.12
CA ASP A 8 -15.85 -8.03 -11.71
C ASP A 8 -14.36 -7.99 -11.29
N ASP A 9 -13.55 -8.95 -11.75
CA ASP A 9 -12.11 -8.97 -11.50
C ASP A 9 -11.37 -7.80 -12.15
N GLU A 10 -11.72 -7.40 -13.38
CA GLU A 10 -11.12 -6.24 -14.07
C GLU A 10 -11.46 -4.93 -13.34
N ALA A 11 -12.72 -4.75 -12.95
CA ALA A 11 -13.14 -3.58 -12.18
C ALA A 11 -12.48 -3.55 -10.78
N ALA A 12 -12.32 -4.69 -10.14
CA ALA A 12 -11.62 -4.80 -8.87
C ALA A 12 -10.13 -4.46 -9.01
N THR A 13 -9.49 -4.94 -10.08
CA THR A 13 -8.09 -4.65 -10.43
C THR A 13 -7.85 -3.15 -10.66
N ALA A 14 -8.76 -2.46 -11.34
CA ALA A 14 -8.66 -1.01 -11.50
C ALA A 14 -8.78 -0.27 -10.17
N ARG A 15 -9.70 -0.71 -9.29
CA ARG A 15 -9.97 -0.07 -8.00
C ARG A 15 -8.85 -0.26 -6.98
N ILE A 16 -8.27 -1.46 -6.91
CA ILE A 16 -7.12 -1.73 -6.03
C ILE A 16 -5.89 -0.93 -6.49
N ASN A 17 -5.64 -0.86 -7.80
CA ASN A 17 -4.54 -0.08 -8.35
C ASN A 17 -4.70 1.41 -8.03
N ALA A 18 -5.91 1.96 -8.19
CA ALA A 18 -6.20 3.35 -7.82
C ALA A 18 -6.00 3.61 -6.31
N ALA A 19 -6.42 2.67 -5.44
CA ALA A 19 -6.23 2.79 -4.00
C ALA A 19 -4.74 2.83 -3.62
N ALA A 20 -3.92 1.94 -4.20
CA ALA A 20 -2.48 1.94 -4.00
C ALA A 20 -1.85 3.25 -4.51
N TRP A 21 -2.14 3.67 -5.74
CA TRP A 21 -1.59 4.93 -6.28
C TRP A 21 -1.93 6.15 -5.45
N ASN A 22 -3.14 6.23 -4.89
CA ASN A 22 -3.50 7.35 -4.04
C ASN A 22 -2.72 7.35 -2.71
N PHE A 23 -2.46 6.18 -2.13
CA PHE A 23 -1.59 6.07 -0.95
C PHE A 23 -0.16 6.52 -1.25
N LEU A 24 0.38 6.07 -2.38
CA LEU A 24 1.69 6.48 -2.86
C LEU A 24 1.76 7.99 -3.10
N ALA A 25 0.78 8.57 -3.79
CA ALA A 25 0.72 9.99 -4.07
C ALA A 25 0.72 10.82 -2.78
N ASP A 26 -0.06 10.43 -1.77
CA ASP A 26 -0.10 11.11 -0.47
C ASP A 26 1.26 11.05 0.24
N MET A 27 1.93 9.89 0.24
CA MET A 27 3.27 9.77 0.83
C MET A 27 4.33 10.62 0.09
N SER A 28 4.29 10.68 -1.24
CA SER A 28 5.22 11.47 -2.03
C SER A 28 5.17 12.96 -1.64
N VAL A 29 3.97 13.51 -1.42
CA VAL A 29 3.79 14.91 -1.03
C VAL A 29 3.81 15.16 0.49
N GLY A 30 4.02 14.13 1.31
CA GLY A 30 4.02 14.23 2.77
C GLY A 30 2.63 14.46 3.39
N ALA A 31 1.55 14.07 2.70
CA ALA A 31 0.18 14.12 3.20
C ALA A 31 -0.10 12.93 4.14
N TRP A 32 0.65 12.82 5.24
CA TRP A 32 0.69 11.63 6.10
C TRP A 32 -0.65 11.28 6.74
N ASN A 33 -1.47 12.27 7.09
CA ASN A 33 -2.82 12.03 7.59
C ASN A 33 -3.72 11.36 6.53
N ALA A 34 -3.59 11.78 5.27
CA ALA A 34 -4.33 11.19 4.17
C ALA A 34 -3.82 9.77 3.87
N ALA A 35 -2.49 9.58 3.80
CA ALA A 35 -1.88 8.27 3.63
C ALA A 35 -2.31 7.29 4.75
N PHE A 36 -2.25 7.71 6.01
CA PHE A 36 -2.66 6.92 7.16
C PHE A 36 -4.14 6.52 7.09
N SER A 37 -5.02 7.42 6.65
CA SER A 37 -6.45 7.13 6.51
C SER A 37 -6.78 6.02 5.48
N ARG A 38 -5.85 5.70 4.57
CA ARG A 38 -6.00 4.63 3.56
C ARG A 38 -5.59 3.26 4.06
N LEU A 39 -4.92 3.19 5.21
CA LEU A 39 -4.59 1.94 5.86
C LEU A 39 -5.86 1.27 6.40
N HIS A 40 -5.86 -0.05 6.47
CA HIS A 40 -6.89 -0.81 7.15
C HIS A 40 -6.94 -0.42 8.64
N PRO A 41 -8.10 -0.39 9.32
CA PRO A 41 -8.19 0.01 10.74
C PRO A 41 -7.25 -0.75 11.67
N ASP A 42 -7.04 -2.04 11.42
CA ASP A 42 -6.10 -2.85 12.20
C ASP A 42 -4.64 -2.38 12.01
N LEU A 43 -4.27 -2.04 10.77
CA LEU A 43 -2.94 -1.51 10.48
C LEU A 43 -2.79 -0.07 10.99
N GLN A 44 -3.86 0.74 10.95
CA GLN A 44 -3.88 2.06 11.61
C GLN A 44 -3.63 1.92 13.11
N THR A 45 -4.28 0.95 13.75
CA THR A 45 -4.11 0.66 15.18
C THR A 45 -2.67 0.24 15.48
N SER A 46 -2.11 -0.67 14.69
CA SER A 46 -0.72 -1.13 14.83
C SER A 46 0.30 0.00 14.58
N CYS A 47 0.07 0.82 13.55
CA CYS A 47 0.93 1.96 13.26
C CYS A 47 0.76 3.10 14.29
N GLY A 48 -0.41 3.19 14.93
CA GLY A 48 -0.72 4.11 16.03
C GLY A 48 -1.07 5.54 15.60
N SER A 49 -0.34 6.14 14.64
CA SER A 49 -0.59 7.53 14.21
C SER A 49 0.03 7.84 12.84
N ALA A 50 -0.43 8.94 12.23
CA ALA A 50 0.19 9.48 11.02
C ALA A 50 1.64 9.94 11.27
N GLU A 51 1.96 10.51 12.44
CA GLU A 51 3.35 10.89 12.75
C GLU A 51 4.26 9.67 12.94
N ARG A 52 3.74 8.55 13.44
CA ARG A 52 4.52 7.29 13.49
C ARG A 52 4.72 6.70 12.10
N LEU A 53 3.71 6.76 11.22
CA LEU A 53 3.85 6.38 9.82
C LEU A 53 4.96 7.19 9.15
N GLU A 54 4.92 8.53 9.24
CA GLU A 54 5.96 9.42 8.72
C GLU A 54 7.36 9.02 9.22
N ARG A 55 7.54 8.92 10.54
CA ARG A 55 8.86 8.58 11.13
C ARG A 55 9.38 7.23 10.66
N VAL A 56 8.50 6.23 10.53
CA VAL A 56 8.90 4.88 10.08
C VAL A 56 9.30 4.91 8.61
N VAL A 57 8.53 5.59 7.75
CA VAL A 57 8.81 5.69 6.31
C VAL A 57 10.08 6.50 6.04
N GLU A 58 10.20 7.68 6.66
CA GLU A 58 11.36 8.54 6.50
C GLU A 58 12.61 7.94 7.14
N GLY A 59 12.50 7.36 8.35
CA GLY A 59 13.61 6.69 9.02
C GLY A 59 14.10 5.43 8.31
N ALA A 60 13.23 4.77 7.54
CA ALA A 60 13.63 3.66 6.67
C ALA A 60 14.17 4.13 5.31
N GLY A 61 14.11 5.43 4.99
CA GLY A 61 14.45 5.93 3.66
C GLY A 61 13.49 5.44 2.58
N GLU A 62 12.31 4.95 2.97
CA GLU A 62 11.28 4.41 2.08
C GLU A 62 10.33 5.51 1.61
N ARG A 63 10.67 6.78 1.86
CA ARG A 63 9.97 7.88 1.25
C ARG A 63 10.23 7.85 -0.26
N PRO A 64 9.19 7.61 -1.06
CA PRO A 64 9.28 7.57 -2.51
C PRO A 64 9.66 8.88 -3.19
N GLN A 65 10.45 8.76 -4.24
CA GLN A 65 10.56 9.78 -5.28
C GLN A 65 9.75 9.40 -6.52
N SER A 66 9.90 8.15 -6.95
CA SER A 66 9.19 7.58 -8.10
C SER A 66 8.77 6.14 -7.81
N TRP A 67 7.81 5.63 -8.57
CA TRP A 67 7.24 4.30 -8.37
C TRP A 67 6.86 3.65 -9.68
N THR A 68 6.89 2.33 -9.70
CA THR A 68 6.28 1.53 -10.75
C THR A 68 5.57 0.34 -10.11
N LEU A 69 4.25 0.31 -10.22
CA LEU A 69 3.44 -0.83 -9.77
C LEU A 69 3.27 -1.83 -10.90
N ARG A 70 3.34 -3.12 -10.57
CA ARG A 70 2.93 -4.21 -11.46
C ARG A 70 1.41 -4.35 -11.43
N GLU A 71 0.90 -5.12 -12.38
CA GLU A 71 -0.52 -5.46 -12.41
C GLU A 71 -0.93 -6.18 -11.10
N PRO A 72 -2.00 -5.73 -10.43
CA PRO A 72 -2.48 -6.36 -9.21
C PRO A 72 -2.92 -7.80 -9.45
N SER A 73 -2.69 -8.68 -8.48
CA SER A 73 -3.43 -9.94 -8.39
C SER A 73 -4.61 -9.76 -7.47
N VAL A 74 -5.83 -9.98 -7.96
CA VAL A 74 -7.06 -9.89 -7.16
C VAL A 74 -7.67 -11.27 -7.01
N ARG A 75 -8.09 -11.60 -5.78
CA ARG A 75 -8.90 -12.77 -5.49
C ARG A 75 -9.97 -12.40 -4.47
N LYS A 76 -11.23 -12.39 -4.91
CA LYS A 76 -12.40 -12.03 -4.09
C LYS A 76 -12.20 -10.64 -3.45
N HIS A 77 -12.08 -10.58 -2.14
CA HIS A 77 -11.94 -9.34 -1.37
C HIS A 77 -10.50 -8.99 -1.02
N THR A 78 -9.53 -9.78 -1.49
CA THR A 78 -8.11 -9.56 -1.24
C THR A 78 -7.38 -9.27 -2.54
N GLY A 79 -6.32 -8.49 -2.46
CA GLY A 79 -5.41 -8.34 -3.58
C GLY A 79 -4.00 -8.00 -3.15
N LEU A 80 -3.08 -8.28 -4.07
CA LEU A 80 -1.65 -8.11 -3.90
C LEU A 80 -1.13 -7.23 -5.02
N ILE A 81 -0.42 -6.17 -4.67
CA ILE A 81 0.30 -5.32 -5.61
C ILE A 81 1.77 -5.38 -5.25
N THR A 82 2.61 -5.68 -6.24
CA THR A 82 4.06 -5.59 -6.11
C THR A 82 4.57 -4.49 -7.03
N GLY A 83 5.67 -3.87 -6.68
CA GLY A 83 6.24 -2.79 -7.46
C GLY A 83 7.69 -2.50 -7.10
N SER A 84 8.22 -1.51 -7.78
CA SER A 84 9.51 -0.91 -7.45
C SER A 84 9.31 0.53 -7.01
N VAL A 85 10.08 0.96 -6.01
CA VAL A 85 10.19 2.35 -5.56
C VAL A 85 11.60 2.84 -5.84
N GLU A 86 11.73 4.09 -6.27
CA GLU A 86 13.00 4.80 -6.23
C GLU A 86 13.03 5.62 -4.93
N ARG A 87 13.96 5.27 -4.04
CA ARG A 87 14.15 5.94 -2.76
C ARG A 87 14.83 7.29 -2.95
N ALA A 88 14.83 8.11 -1.89
CA ALA A 88 15.47 9.43 -1.92
C ALA A 88 16.98 9.40 -2.20
N ASP A 89 17.66 8.29 -1.89
CA ASP A 89 19.08 8.08 -2.19
C ASP A 89 19.35 7.55 -3.62
N GLY A 90 18.29 7.38 -4.43
CA GLY A 90 18.35 6.81 -5.78
C GLY A 90 18.41 5.27 -5.81
N THR A 91 18.40 4.60 -4.66
CA THR A 91 18.46 3.14 -4.60
C THR A 91 17.08 2.55 -4.93
N PRO A 92 16.99 1.58 -5.86
CA PRO A 92 15.74 0.89 -6.12
C PRO A 92 15.36 -0.01 -4.93
N GLY A 93 14.09 0.02 -4.55
CA GLY A 93 13.47 -0.88 -3.58
C GLY A 93 12.34 -1.68 -4.23
N ILE A 94 12.00 -2.82 -3.64
CA ILE A 94 10.76 -3.54 -3.96
C ILE A 94 9.73 -3.15 -2.91
N VAL A 95 8.51 -2.88 -3.35
CA VAL A 95 7.36 -2.67 -2.46
C VAL A 95 6.30 -3.72 -2.72
N GLU A 96 5.65 -4.15 -1.66
CA GLU A 96 4.49 -5.02 -1.73
C GLU A 96 3.37 -4.44 -0.86
N PHE A 97 2.17 -4.39 -1.44
CA PHE A 97 0.93 -4.00 -0.76
C PHE A 97 -0.02 -5.18 -0.79
N SER A 98 -0.35 -5.66 0.40
CA SER A 98 -1.47 -6.56 0.55
C SER A 98 -2.70 -5.72 0.95
N MET A 99 -3.78 -5.86 0.20
CA MET A 99 -4.98 -5.02 0.31
C MET A 99 -6.22 -5.86 0.54
N ASP A 100 -7.16 -5.30 1.28
CA ASP A 100 -8.46 -5.89 1.59
C ASP A 100 -9.59 -4.91 1.25
N LEU A 101 -10.70 -5.43 0.74
CA LEU A 101 -11.91 -4.68 0.47
C LEU A 101 -12.74 -4.59 1.76
N SER A 102 -12.60 -3.48 2.48
CA SER A 102 -13.25 -3.19 3.77
C SER A 102 -14.04 -1.89 3.70
N ASP A 103 -15.20 -1.84 4.37
CA ASP A 103 -16.10 -0.66 4.40
C ASP A 103 -16.40 -0.06 3.01
N GLY A 104 -16.48 -0.89 1.97
CA GLY A 104 -16.75 -0.45 0.60
C GLY A 104 -15.55 0.17 -0.15
N GLY A 105 -14.33 0.06 0.38
CA GLY A 105 -13.10 0.54 -0.26
C GLY A 105 -11.92 -0.40 -0.08
N TRP A 106 -11.00 -0.40 -1.04
CA TRP A 106 -9.73 -1.13 -0.91
C TRP A 106 -8.81 -0.38 0.05
N ARG A 107 -8.32 -1.07 1.08
CA ARG A 107 -7.40 -0.52 2.08
C ARG A 107 -6.16 -1.39 2.18
N ILE A 108 -5.04 -0.77 2.57
CA ILE A 108 -3.76 -1.46 2.76
C ILE A 108 -3.81 -2.16 4.12
N TRP A 109 -3.81 -3.49 4.13
CA TRP A 109 -3.81 -4.27 5.38
C TRP A 109 -2.39 -4.62 5.83
N ALA A 110 -1.46 -4.78 4.88
CA ALA A 110 -0.04 -4.93 5.13
C ALA A 110 0.76 -4.29 3.99
N TRP A 111 1.94 -3.78 4.32
CA TRP A 111 2.90 -3.34 3.32
C TRP A 111 4.33 -3.57 3.76
N SER A 112 5.16 -3.90 2.79
CA SER A 112 6.58 -4.10 2.99
C SER A 112 7.39 -3.32 1.96
N ALA A 113 8.57 -2.90 2.39
CA ALA A 113 9.59 -2.32 1.53
C ALA A 113 10.89 -3.11 1.73
N GLY A 114 11.30 -3.83 0.69
CA GLY A 114 12.33 -4.87 0.80
C GLY A 114 11.90 -6.00 1.74
N ASN A 115 12.71 -6.28 2.76
CA ASN A 115 12.44 -7.33 3.76
C ASN A 115 11.78 -6.78 5.04
N ARG A 116 11.34 -5.51 5.03
CA ARG A 116 10.82 -4.83 6.21
C ARG A 116 9.33 -4.59 6.07
N GLU A 117 8.55 -5.18 6.97
CA GLU A 117 7.15 -4.79 7.15
C GLU A 117 7.08 -3.47 7.92
N LEU A 118 6.29 -2.54 7.39
CA LEU A 118 6.14 -1.21 7.97
C LEU A 118 4.82 -1.17 8.75
N CYS A 119 4.83 -0.51 9.91
CA CYS A 119 3.71 -0.40 10.86
C CYS A 119 3.25 -1.68 11.57
N LEU A 120 3.77 -2.86 11.23
CA LEU A 120 3.57 -4.08 12.04
C LEU A 120 4.66 -4.16 13.12
N GLU A 121 4.32 -4.69 14.30
CA GLU A 121 5.32 -4.99 15.33
C GLU A 121 6.37 -5.92 14.71
N GLN A 122 7.62 -5.47 14.70
CA GLN A 122 8.74 -6.33 14.35
C GLN A 122 9.10 -7.04 15.65
N ASP A 123 8.68 -8.29 15.81
CA ASP A 123 9.23 -9.14 16.85
C ASP A 123 10.74 -9.28 16.57
N ASP A 124 11.55 -8.65 17.42
CA ASP A 124 13.02 -8.76 17.46
C ASP A 124 13.48 -10.20 17.77
#